data_AF-A0A8E5NIB9-F1
#
_entry.id   AF-A0A8E5NIB9-F1
#
_cell.length_a   1.000
_cell.length_b   1.000
_cell.length_c   1.000
_cell.angle_alpha   90.00
_cell.angle_beta   90.00
_cell.angle_gamma   90.00
#
_symmetry.space_group_name_H-M   'P 1'
#
loop_
_entity.id
_entity.type
_entity.pdbx_description
1 polymer ?
#
loop_
_entity_poly.entity_id
_entity_poly.type
_entity_poly.pdbx_seq_one_letter_code
_entity_poly.pdbx_strand_id
1 'polypeptide(L)'
;MVSRTAALAVLVVALVLLACCNADPAAPETKVRVRRAEKRCTPNTTFKKDCNTCSCNKDGTAAVCTLKGCLSRSTRAVACTPGTTYKEQCNVCRCGPDGKSGACTRKACPPGSY
;
A
#
# COMPACT_ATOMS: atom_id res chain seq x y z
N MET A 1 77.04 -22.40 -11.45
CA MET A 1 76.34 -23.29 -10.51
C MET A 1 75.06 -22.60 -10.05
N VAL A 2 73.92 -22.84 -10.73
CA VAL A 2 72.63 -22.42 -10.18
C VAL A 2 72.28 -23.47 -9.13
N SER A 3 72.31 -23.10 -7.85
CA SER A 3 72.03 -23.99 -6.74
C SER A 3 70.68 -24.67 -6.94
N ARG A 4 70.61 -26.00 -6.73
CA ARG A 4 69.35 -26.77 -6.84
C ARG A 4 68.24 -26.21 -5.92
N THR A 5 68.63 -25.47 -4.88
CA THR A 5 67.73 -24.71 -4.00
C THR A 5 67.09 -23.50 -4.68
N ALA A 6 67.80 -22.82 -5.57
CA ALA A 6 67.27 -21.68 -6.33
C ALA A 6 66.25 -22.14 -7.40
N ALA A 7 66.50 -23.28 -8.05
CA ALA A 7 65.55 -23.86 -9.02
C ALA A 7 64.23 -24.31 -8.34
N LEU A 8 64.31 -24.93 -7.15
CA LEU A 8 63.13 -25.31 -6.37
C LEU A 8 62.35 -24.07 -5.88
N ALA A 9 63.05 -23.04 -5.42
CA ALA A 9 62.42 -21.79 -4.96
C ALA A 9 61.71 -21.05 -6.10
N VAL A 10 62.30 -21.00 -7.30
CA VAL A 10 61.68 -20.39 -8.49
C VAL A 10 60.43 -21.17 -8.93
N LEU A 11 60.45 -22.51 -8.84
CA LEU A 11 59.28 -23.35 -9.16
C LEU A 11 58.12 -23.13 -8.16
N VAL A 12 58.44 -23.00 -6.87
CA VAL A 12 57.45 -22.72 -5.81
C VAL A 12 56.86 -21.32 -5.97
N VAL A 13 57.68 -20.30 -6.27
CA VAL A 13 57.19 -18.94 -6.55
C VAL A 13 56.30 -18.89 -7.79
N ALA A 14 56.65 -19.61 -8.86
CA ALA A 14 55.82 -19.71 -10.06
C ALA A 14 54.48 -20.41 -9.79
N LEU A 15 54.47 -21.47 -8.98
CA LEU A 15 53.24 -22.18 -8.56
C LEU A 15 52.35 -21.32 -7.65
N VAL A 16 52.94 -20.52 -6.75
CA VAL A 16 52.20 -19.57 -5.90
C VAL A 16 51.59 -18.44 -6.73
N LEU A 17 52.31 -17.91 -7.72
CA LEU A 17 51.80 -16.86 -8.61
C LEU A 17 50.67 -17.36 -9.53
N LEU A 18 50.72 -18.62 -9.99
CA LEU A 18 49.65 -19.25 -10.77
C LEU A 18 48.36 -19.49 -9.97
N ALA A 19 48.44 -19.55 -8.64
CA ALA A 19 47.28 -19.72 -7.75
C ALA A 19 46.56 -18.40 -7.40
N CYS A 20 47.17 -17.23 -7.65
CA CYS A 20 46.63 -15.92 -7.28
C CYS A 20 45.57 -15.36 -8.25
N CYS A 21 45.31 -16.02 -9.38
CA CYS A 21 44.31 -15.57 -10.37
C CYS A 21 42.87 -16.07 -10.12
N ASN A 22 42.58 -16.65 -8.95
CA ASN A 22 41.19 -16.88 -8.54
C ASN A 22 40.59 -15.56 -8.04
N ALA A 23 40.33 -14.65 -8.98
CA ALA A 23 39.37 -13.60 -8.76
C ALA A 23 38.01 -14.27 -8.63
N ASP A 24 37.53 -14.50 -7.40
CA ASP A 24 36.11 -14.65 -7.16
C ASP A 24 35.48 -13.27 -7.46
N PRO A 25 34.70 -13.11 -8.55
CA PRO A 25 33.88 -11.93 -8.65
C PRO A 25 32.86 -12.06 -7.53
N ALA A 26 32.98 -11.22 -6.51
CA ALA A 26 31.91 -10.99 -5.57
C ALA A 26 30.67 -10.59 -6.40
N ALA A 27 29.85 -11.58 -6.72
CA ALA A 27 28.55 -11.35 -7.30
C ALA A 27 27.83 -10.43 -6.33
N PRO A 28 27.27 -9.28 -6.78
CA PRO A 28 26.47 -8.48 -5.90
C PRO A 28 25.29 -9.36 -5.49
N GLU A 29 25.22 -9.72 -4.21
CA GLU A 29 24.01 -10.33 -3.66
C GLU A 29 22.87 -9.34 -3.87
N THR A 30 22.13 -9.52 -4.96
CA THR A 30 20.87 -8.82 -5.16
C THR A 30 19.99 -9.28 -4.01
N LYS A 31 19.88 -8.45 -2.97
CA LYS A 31 18.86 -8.60 -1.94
C LYS A 31 17.51 -8.46 -2.63
N VAL A 32 17.00 -9.56 -3.19
CA VAL A 32 15.65 -9.67 -3.70
C VAL A 32 14.77 -9.42 -2.49
N ARG A 33 14.22 -8.21 -2.40
CA ARG A 33 13.19 -7.90 -1.42
C ARG A 33 11.97 -8.71 -1.83
N VAL A 34 11.89 -9.95 -1.34
CA VAL A 34 10.65 -10.72 -1.34
C VAL A 34 9.71 -9.98 -0.40
N ARG A 35 9.02 -8.96 -0.91
CA ARG A 35 7.89 -8.38 -0.21
C ARG A 35 6.88 -9.51 -0.15
N ARG A 36 6.78 -10.17 1.01
CA ARG A 36 5.70 -11.10 1.31
C ARG A 36 4.42 -10.34 0.95
N ALA A 37 3.72 -10.81 -0.09
CA ALA A 37 2.58 -10.08 -0.62
C ALA A 37 1.55 -10.00 0.51
N GLU A 38 1.40 -8.82 1.08
CA GLU A 38 0.54 -8.60 2.23
C GLU A 38 -0.90 -8.83 1.77
N LYS A 39 -1.63 -9.67 2.49
CA LYS A 39 -3.04 -9.92 2.19
C LYS A 39 -3.81 -8.63 2.45
N ARG A 40 -4.32 -8.05 1.37
CA ARG A 40 -5.07 -6.78 1.34
C ARG A 40 -6.58 -7.00 1.35
N CYS A 41 -7.03 -8.17 0.95
CA CYS A 41 -8.43 -8.59 0.96
C CYS A 41 -8.56 -10.12 1.06
N THR A 42 -9.74 -10.61 1.41
CA THR A 42 -10.01 -12.06 1.47
C THR A 42 -10.07 -12.63 0.05
N PRO A 43 -9.23 -13.63 -0.29
CA PRO A 43 -9.22 -14.26 -1.61
C PRO A 43 -10.59 -14.61 -2.19
N ASN A 44 -10.79 -14.31 -3.48
CA ASN A 44 -12.01 -14.62 -4.23
C ASN A 44 -13.32 -14.08 -3.62
N THR A 45 -13.24 -13.06 -2.76
CA THR A 45 -14.43 -12.43 -2.19
C THR A 45 -14.85 -11.18 -2.95
N THR A 46 -16.14 -10.85 -2.84
CA THR A 46 -16.69 -9.55 -3.26
C THR A 46 -17.06 -8.76 -2.02
N PHE A 47 -16.67 -7.49 -1.98
CA PHE A 47 -16.92 -6.60 -0.85
C PHE A 47 -17.32 -5.20 -1.31
N LYS A 48 -17.80 -4.38 -0.38
CA LYS A 48 -18.14 -2.97 -0.64
C LYS A 48 -17.05 -2.08 -0.05
N LYS A 49 -16.53 -1.15 -0.88
CA LYS A 49 -15.73 -0.02 -0.43
C LYS A 49 -16.50 1.24 -0.81
N ASP A 50 -16.97 1.96 0.20
CA ASP A 50 -17.97 3.02 0.02
C ASP A 50 -19.19 2.47 -0.75
N CYS A 51 -19.60 3.13 -1.83
CA CYS A 51 -20.66 2.66 -2.72
C CYS A 51 -20.18 1.69 -3.81
N ASN A 52 -18.86 1.47 -3.93
CA ASN A 52 -18.27 0.65 -4.98
C ASN A 52 -18.24 -0.83 -4.62
N THR A 53 -18.52 -1.66 -5.62
CA THR A 53 -18.34 -3.12 -5.50
C THR A 53 -16.92 -3.46 -5.91
N CYS A 54 -16.21 -4.23 -5.08
CA CYS A 54 -14.85 -4.66 -5.31
C CYS A 54 -14.77 -6.18 -5.35
N SER A 55 -13.97 -6.73 -6.25
CA SER A 55 -13.66 -8.16 -6.33
C SER A 55 -12.17 -8.38 -6.03
N CYS A 56 -11.90 -9.25 -5.06
CA CYS A 56 -10.55 -9.60 -4.64
C CYS A 56 -9.99 -10.74 -5.51
N ASN A 57 -8.71 -10.66 -5.87
CA ASN A 57 -8.04 -11.71 -6.62
C ASN A 57 -7.82 -12.98 -5.76
N LYS A 58 -7.40 -14.06 -6.42
CA LYS A 58 -7.16 -15.37 -5.79
C LYS A 58 -6.07 -15.34 -4.71
N ASP A 59 -5.09 -14.45 -4.83
CA ASP A 59 -3.98 -14.39 -3.89
C ASP A 59 -4.27 -13.49 -2.68
N GLY A 60 -5.37 -12.73 -2.73
CA GLY A 60 -5.75 -11.78 -1.67
C GLY A 60 -4.91 -10.50 -1.66
N THR A 61 -4.16 -10.22 -2.73
CA THR A 61 -3.15 -9.16 -2.80
C THR A 61 -3.66 -7.90 -3.49
N ALA A 62 -4.69 -8.03 -4.34
CA ALA A 62 -5.26 -6.94 -5.11
C ALA A 62 -6.78 -7.08 -5.23
N ALA A 63 -7.46 -5.95 -5.38
CA ALA A 63 -8.88 -5.89 -5.69
C ALA A 63 -9.14 -4.87 -6.79
N VAL A 64 -10.11 -5.17 -7.65
CA VAL A 64 -10.63 -4.24 -8.67
C VAL A 64 -12.01 -3.79 -8.22
N CYS A 65 -12.25 -2.48 -8.26
CA CYS A 65 -13.50 -1.88 -7.82
C CYS A 65 -14.20 -1.17 -8.98
N THR A 66 -15.53 -1.09 -8.93
CA THR A 66 -16.28 -0.14 -9.75
C THR A 66 -15.85 1.30 -9.46
N LEU A 67 -16.07 2.22 -10.40
CA LEU A 67 -15.73 3.64 -10.27
C LEU A 67 -16.97 4.52 -10.20
N LYS A 68 -17.91 4.17 -9.31
CA LYS A 68 -19.08 5.00 -9.02
C LYS A 68 -18.62 6.21 -8.21
N GLY A 69 -19.09 7.41 -8.60
CA GLY A 69 -18.98 8.61 -7.80
C GLY A 69 -19.81 8.45 -6.53
N CYS A 70 -19.16 8.11 -5.42
CA CYS A 70 -19.85 7.93 -4.16
C CYS A 70 -20.19 9.29 -3.58
N LEU A 71 -21.48 9.54 -3.41
CA LEU A 71 -21.94 10.67 -2.62
C LEU A 71 -21.44 10.44 -1.19
N SER A 72 -20.53 11.28 -0.71
CA SER A 72 -20.20 11.33 0.71
C SER A 72 -21.52 11.61 1.44
N ARG A 73 -22.11 10.58 2.04
CA ARG A 73 -22.94 10.83 3.22
C ARG A 73 -21.92 11.34 4.20
N SER A 74 -21.82 12.67 4.32
CA SER A 74 -21.06 13.29 5.38
C SER A 74 -21.70 12.76 6.65
N THR A 75 -21.18 11.66 7.18
CA THR A 75 -21.43 11.23 8.55
C THR A 75 -20.55 12.12 9.41
N ARG A 76 -20.69 13.45 9.26
CA ARG A 76 -20.35 14.33 10.37
C ARG A 76 -21.19 13.81 11.51
N ALA A 77 -20.54 13.52 12.63
CA ALA A 77 -21.24 13.15 13.84
C ALA A 77 -22.11 14.35 14.22
N VAL A 78 -23.40 14.28 13.89
CA VAL A 78 -24.38 15.31 14.26
C VAL A 78 -25.06 14.78 15.50
N ALA A 79 -24.95 15.49 16.62
CA ALA A 79 -25.87 15.29 17.73
C ALA A 79 -27.08 16.21 17.49
N CYS A 80 -28.24 15.62 17.21
CA CYS A 80 -29.49 16.35 16.99
C CYS A 80 -30.66 15.66 17.69
N THR A 81 -31.72 16.41 17.96
CA THR A 81 -32.95 15.84 18.51
C THR A 81 -33.67 15.02 17.44
N PRO A 82 -33.96 13.72 17.65
CA PRO A 82 -34.62 12.88 16.65
C PRO A 82 -35.88 13.51 16.06
N GLY A 83 -36.02 13.44 14.73
CA GLY A 83 -37.18 13.96 14.01
C GLY A 83 -37.22 15.48 13.80
N THR A 84 -36.33 16.24 14.44
CA THR A 84 -36.26 17.70 14.25
C THR A 84 -35.58 18.08 12.94
N THR A 85 -35.68 19.38 12.58
CA THR A 85 -34.92 19.95 11.47
C THR A 85 -33.89 20.96 11.98
N TYR A 86 -32.76 21.03 11.30
CA TYR A 86 -31.67 21.97 11.59
C TYR A 86 -31.05 22.49 10.30
N LYS A 87 -30.24 23.54 10.39
CA LYS A 87 -29.47 24.04 9.25
C LYS A 87 -28.00 23.67 9.42
N GLU A 88 -27.40 23.20 8.33
CA GLU A 88 -25.95 23.08 8.18
C GLU A 88 -25.54 23.96 7.00
N GLN A 89 -24.82 25.03 7.27
CA GLN A 89 -24.59 26.10 6.30
C GLN A 89 -25.93 26.59 5.70
N CYS A 90 -26.06 26.61 4.38
CA CYS A 90 -27.29 26.98 3.69
C CYS A 90 -28.28 25.81 3.50
N ASN A 91 -27.92 24.59 3.91
CA ASN A 91 -28.74 23.40 3.70
C ASN A 91 -29.64 23.11 4.90
N VAL A 92 -30.85 22.64 4.62
CA VAL A 92 -31.80 22.20 5.64
C VAL A 92 -31.68 20.70 5.79
N CYS A 93 -31.56 20.24 7.02
CA CYS A 93 -31.37 18.85 7.39
C CYS A 93 -32.53 18.38 8.27
N ARG A 94 -32.91 17.10 8.13
CA ARG A 94 -33.81 16.40 9.04
C ARG A 94 -33.03 15.38 9.84
N CYS A 95 -33.15 15.43 11.16
CA CYS A 95 -32.50 14.52 12.09
C CYS A 95 -33.12 13.11 12.01
N GLY A 96 -32.26 12.10 11.90
CA GLY A 96 -32.64 10.70 11.93
C GLY A 96 -33.08 10.25 13.33
N PRO A 97 -33.72 9.07 13.42
CA PRO A 97 -34.22 8.54 14.69
C PRO A 97 -33.11 8.17 15.69
N ASP A 98 -31.88 7.96 15.21
CA ASP A 98 -30.70 7.66 16.03
C ASP A 98 -30.11 8.89 16.73
N GLY A 99 -30.60 10.10 16.42
CA GLY A 99 -30.07 11.38 16.92
C GLY A 99 -28.63 11.65 16.47
N LYS A 100 -28.12 10.84 15.52
CA LYS A 100 -26.71 10.78 15.09
C LYS A 100 -26.54 10.92 13.57
N SER A 101 -27.64 10.82 12.83
CA SER A 101 -27.68 10.95 11.38
C SER A 101 -28.59 12.12 10.98
N GLY A 102 -28.33 12.69 9.80
CA GLY A 102 -29.19 13.70 9.22
C GLY A 102 -29.22 13.60 7.70
N ALA A 103 -30.40 13.82 7.12
CA ALA A 103 -30.57 13.95 5.68
C ALA A 103 -30.74 15.43 5.31
N CYS A 104 -29.78 15.97 4.57
CA CYS A 104 -29.73 17.37 4.19
C CYS A 104 -30.06 17.61 2.72
N THR A 105 -30.59 18.80 2.42
CA THR A 105 -30.58 19.32 1.05
C THR A 105 -29.14 19.50 0.54
N ARG A 106 -28.95 19.67 -0.77
CA ARG A 106 -27.63 19.79 -1.41
C ARG A 106 -27.52 21.00 -2.31
N LYS A 107 -27.77 22.17 -1.73
CA LYS A 107 -27.56 23.47 -2.35
C LYS A 107 -26.07 23.80 -2.28
N ALA A 108 -25.53 24.36 -3.36
CA ALA A 108 -24.24 25.03 -3.33
C ALA A 108 -24.37 26.26 -2.44
N CYS A 109 -23.57 26.31 -1.38
CA CYS A 109 -23.65 27.41 -0.43
C CYS A 109 -22.66 28.52 -0.80
N PRO A 110 -23.03 29.81 -0.64
CA PRO A 110 -22.13 30.92 -0.84
C PRO A 110 -20.89 30.84 0.08
N PRO A 111 -19.75 31.45 -0.31
CA PRO A 111 -18.61 31.58 0.58
C PRO A 111 -19.02 32.25 1.90
N GLY A 112 -18.61 31.68 3.04
CA GLY A 112 -18.87 32.25 4.36
C GLY A 112 -20.22 31.91 5.00
N SER A 113 -21.02 31.03 4.40
CA SER A 113 -22.15 30.43 5.13
C SER A 113 -21.64 29.28 6.01
N TYR A 114 -21.57 29.51 7.31
CA TYR A 114 -21.18 28.52 8.33
C TYR A 114 -22.42 27.93 8.99
#